data_AF-A0A2M8FVW1-F1
#
_entry.id   AF-A0A2M8FVW1-F1
#
_cell.length_a   1.000
_cell.length_b   1.000
_cell.length_c   1.000
_cell.angle_alpha   90.00
_cell.angle_beta   90.00
_cell.angle_gamma   90.00
#
_symmetry.space_group_name_H-M   'P 1'
#
loop_
_entity.id
_entity.type
_entity.pdbx_description
1 polymer ?
#
loop_
_entity_poly.entity_id
_entity_poly.type
_entity_poly.pdbx_seq_one_letter_code
_entity_poly.pdbx_strand_id
1 'polypeptide(L)'
;MRLLFMRKLSVYTEFAQLNDVIVCKPNHFSLGEALNEVERYYYLNDPPHRENLVREHEIWTITLQHLGVHLTFLEGSDELPQQMFTRDIGFVVGEKMFVSTLAKEVRKGETKALRVFLEHEKIPYENIESGTIEGGDVLIHAPYIFVGIGERTTEAVLPELKKKIGKDWKIIPIHLAPSVLHLDCVLSILDEDLIVWCPELIADQHQFLEKLFKYHIAVTKEEAFHLAANVLTVNPDHVLVGAKQYRLHEELRQYDIKVHPIDWSEIKKLGGLFRCASCPLS
;
A
#
# COMPACT_ATOMS: atom_id res chain seq x y z
N MET A 1 37.03 7.51 -2.10
CA MET A 1 35.88 8.08 -1.38
C MET A 1 34.66 8.03 -2.31
N ARG A 2 33.84 6.98 -2.24
CA ARG A 2 32.49 7.05 -2.80
C ARG A 2 31.71 7.97 -1.86
N LEU A 3 31.25 9.13 -2.34
CA LEU A 3 30.19 9.84 -1.63
C LEU A 3 29.04 8.84 -1.49
N LEU A 4 28.72 8.40 -0.27
CA LEU A 4 27.44 7.76 -0.01
C LEU A 4 26.40 8.84 -0.28
N PHE A 5 25.72 8.76 -1.42
CA PHE A 5 24.49 9.50 -1.63
C PHE A 5 23.52 8.96 -0.59
N MET A 6 23.27 9.71 0.49
CA MET A 6 22.21 9.35 1.44
C MET A 6 20.91 9.32 0.67
N ARG A 7 20.23 8.18 0.71
CA ARG A 7 18.93 8.02 0.07
C ARG A 7 17.96 9.02 0.69
N LYS A 8 17.45 9.94 -0.11
CA LYS A 8 16.58 11.01 0.38
C LYS A 8 15.14 10.50 0.37
N LEU A 9 14.52 10.43 1.56
CA LEU A 9 13.09 10.17 1.68
C LEU A 9 12.30 11.41 1.26
N SER A 10 11.22 11.22 0.49
CA SER A 10 10.39 12.34 0.03
C SER A 10 9.03 11.88 -0.48
N VAL A 11 8.10 11.55 0.41
CA VAL A 11 6.72 11.18 0.04
C VAL A 11 5.75 12.24 0.55
N TYR A 12 5.29 13.12 -0.34
CA TYR A 12 4.32 14.17 -0.02
C TYR A 12 2.92 13.91 -0.59
N THR A 13 2.81 13.07 -1.61
CA THR A 13 1.54 12.62 -2.18
C THR A 13 1.69 11.19 -2.67
N GLU A 14 0.58 10.46 -2.78
CA GLU A 14 0.55 9.10 -3.35
C GLU A 14 0.76 9.04 -4.88
N PHE A 15 0.79 10.19 -5.56
CA PHE A 15 0.80 10.26 -7.02
C PHE A 15 1.99 11.03 -7.60
N ALA A 16 2.86 11.60 -6.76
CA ALA A 16 4.13 12.13 -7.26
C ALA A 16 4.95 11.02 -7.94
N GLN A 17 5.95 11.40 -8.74
CA GLN A 17 6.84 10.44 -9.37
C GLN A 17 7.45 9.51 -8.31
N LEU A 18 7.09 8.22 -8.38
CA LEU A 18 7.68 7.17 -7.58
C LEU A 18 9.10 6.92 -8.09
N ASN A 19 10.10 7.19 -7.25
CA ASN A 19 11.51 7.05 -7.59
C ASN A 19 12.13 5.83 -6.92
N ASP A 20 11.87 5.64 -5.63
CA ASP A 20 12.41 4.53 -4.84
C ASP A 20 11.30 3.78 -4.12
N VAL A 21 11.32 2.46 -4.19
CA VAL A 21 10.34 1.61 -3.51
C VAL A 21 11.00 0.37 -2.90
N ILE A 22 10.58 0.02 -1.69
CA ILE A 22 10.93 -1.23 -1.04
C ILE A 22 9.90 -2.30 -1.44
N VAL A 23 10.42 -3.46 -1.86
CA VAL A 23 9.65 -4.64 -2.27
C VAL A 23 10.25 -5.90 -1.62
N CYS A 24 9.52 -7.01 -1.61
CA CYS A 24 10.03 -8.29 -1.14
C CYS A 24 9.49 -9.42 -2.01
N LYS A 25 10.36 -10.33 -2.43
CA LYS A 25 9.96 -11.43 -3.32
C LYS A 25 9.05 -12.42 -2.60
N PRO A 26 8.07 -13.02 -3.28
CA PRO A 26 7.16 -14.01 -2.69
C PRO A 26 7.79 -15.42 -2.55
N ASN A 27 9.13 -15.53 -2.59
CA ASN A 27 9.83 -16.81 -2.63
C ASN A 27 9.61 -17.67 -1.38
N HIS A 28 9.24 -17.04 -0.26
CA HIS A 28 9.05 -17.67 1.05
C HIS A 28 7.58 -17.91 1.40
N PHE A 29 6.66 -17.68 0.44
CA PHE A 29 5.24 -17.92 0.66
C PHE A 29 4.96 -19.38 1.03
N SER A 30 4.21 -19.60 2.11
CA SER A 30 3.69 -20.91 2.49
C SER A 30 2.21 -20.82 2.85
N LEU A 31 1.46 -21.89 2.57
CA LEU A 31 0.08 -22.01 3.02
C LEU A 31 0.06 -22.21 4.53
N GLY A 32 -0.55 -21.26 5.23
CA GLY A 32 -0.74 -21.27 6.67
C GLY A 32 -2.18 -20.99 7.06
N GLU A 33 -2.40 -20.53 8.28
CA GLU A 33 -3.70 -20.01 8.71
C GLU A 33 -4.04 -18.73 7.95
N ALA A 34 -5.27 -18.65 7.43
CA ALA A 34 -5.75 -17.46 6.73
C ALA A 34 -5.90 -16.28 7.70
N LEU A 35 -5.29 -15.15 7.36
CA LEU A 35 -5.23 -13.95 8.20
C LEU A 35 -6.34 -12.93 7.89
N ASN A 36 -7.06 -13.13 6.79
CA ASN A 36 -8.19 -12.32 6.35
C ASN A 36 -9.23 -13.18 5.58
N GLU A 37 -10.35 -12.57 5.22
CA GLU A 37 -11.46 -13.26 4.54
C GLU A 37 -11.11 -13.70 3.11
N VAL A 38 -10.29 -12.92 2.39
CA VAL A 38 -9.85 -13.22 1.02
C VAL A 38 -9.00 -14.48 1.00
N GLU A 39 -7.97 -14.54 1.87
CA GLU A 39 -7.13 -15.73 2.04
C GLU A 39 -7.98 -16.94 2.41
N ARG A 40 -8.93 -16.80 3.35
CA ARG A 40 -9.79 -17.90 3.77
C ARG A 40 -10.60 -18.46 2.61
N TYR A 41 -11.12 -17.59 1.75
CA TYR A 41 -11.85 -18.01 0.55
C TYR A 41 -10.94 -18.78 -0.42
N TYR A 42 -9.79 -18.22 -0.79
CA TYR A 42 -8.93 -18.86 -1.80
C TYR A 42 -8.23 -20.11 -1.29
N TYR A 43 -7.75 -20.14 -0.04
CA TYR A 43 -7.05 -21.31 0.50
C TYR A 43 -7.95 -22.56 0.53
N LEU A 44 -9.28 -22.39 0.61
CA LEU A 44 -10.25 -23.48 0.58
C LEU A 44 -10.71 -23.89 -0.82
N ASN A 45 -10.73 -22.95 -1.78
CA ASN A 45 -11.37 -23.17 -3.09
C ASN A 45 -10.38 -23.26 -4.26
N ASP A 46 -9.33 -22.45 -4.24
CA ASP A 46 -8.37 -22.29 -5.34
C ASP A 46 -7.04 -21.73 -4.78
N PRO A 47 -6.25 -22.56 -4.08
CA PRO A 47 -5.06 -22.09 -3.36
C PRO A 47 -3.97 -21.58 -4.32
N PRO A 48 -3.17 -20.59 -3.90
CA PRO A 48 -2.10 -19.99 -4.72
C PRO A 48 -0.96 -20.97 -5.05
N HIS A 49 -0.43 -20.85 -6.26
CA HIS A 49 0.73 -21.60 -6.74
C HIS A 49 2.00 -20.76 -6.71
N ARG A 50 3.01 -21.20 -5.94
CA ARG A 50 4.26 -20.44 -5.72
C ARG A 50 4.95 -19.99 -7.01
N GLU A 51 5.04 -20.86 -8.02
CA GLU A 51 5.68 -20.53 -9.29
C GLU A 51 5.01 -19.34 -9.99
N ASN A 52 3.68 -19.26 -9.91
CA ASN A 52 2.94 -18.15 -10.48
C ASN A 52 3.10 -16.88 -9.66
N LEU A 53 3.14 -16.97 -8.31
CA LEU A 53 3.42 -15.82 -7.45
C LEU A 53 4.73 -15.14 -7.84
N VAL A 54 5.80 -15.93 -8.02
CA VAL A 54 7.12 -15.40 -8.41
C VAL A 54 7.05 -14.76 -9.79
N ARG A 55 6.42 -15.43 -10.76
CA ARG A 55 6.30 -14.91 -12.13
C ARG A 55 5.49 -13.60 -12.20
N GLU A 56 4.34 -13.54 -11.53
CA GLU A 56 3.51 -12.32 -11.47
C GLU A 56 4.30 -11.16 -10.85
N HIS A 57 4.97 -11.41 -9.72
CA HIS A 57 5.81 -10.41 -9.05
C HIS A 57 6.96 -9.92 -9.96
N GLU A 58 7.63 -10.82 -10.69
CA GLU A 58 8.71 -10.45 -11.61
C GLU A 58 8.22 -9.52 -12.72
N ILE A 59 7.07 -9.83 -13.35
CA ILE A 59 6.46 -8.98 -14.39
C ILE A 59 6.18 -7.56 -13.86
N TRP A 60 5.63 -7.46 -12.65
CA TRP A 60 5.37 -6.18 -12.00
C TRP A 60 6.65 -5.40 -11.71
N THR A 61 7.66 -6.05 -11.13
CA THR A 61 8.95 -5.38 -10.85
C THR A 61 9.66 -4.91 -12.12
N ILE A 62 9.64 -5.70 -13.20
CA ILE A 62 10.19 -5.30 -14.50
C ILE A 62 9.43 -4.09 -15.05
N THR A 63 8.11 -4.07 -14.91
CA THR A 63 7.28 -2.93 -15.34
C THR A 63 7.66 -1.66 -14.57
N LEU A 64 7.81 -1.74 -13.25
CA LEU A 64 8.27 -0.61 -12.43
C LEU A 64 9.66 -0.11 -12.86
N GLN A 65 10.60 -1.02 -13.09
CA GLN A 65 11.95 -0.67 -13.55
C GLN A 65 11.93 0.00 -14.94
N HIS A 66 11.09 -0.46 -15.87
CA HIS A 66 10.91 0.19 -17.18
C HIS A 66 10.29 1.59 -17.07
N LEU A 67 9.51 1.84 -16.02
CA LEU A 67 8.96 3.16 -15.70
C LEU A 67 9.93 4.03 -14.89
N GLY A 68 11.18 3.59 -14.70
CA GLY A 68 12.25 4.35 -14.05
C GLY A 68 12.29 4.22 -12.53
N VAL A 69 11.49 3.34 -11.94
CA VAL A 69 11.46 3.14 -10.48
C VAL A 69 12.64 2.27 -10.04
N HIS A 70 13.38 2.74 -9.03
CA HIS A 70 14.44 1.98 -8.39
C HIS A 70 13.88 1.07 -7.27
N LEU A 71 14.14 -0.23 -7.39
CA LEU A 71 13.64 -1.24 -6.46
C LEU A 71 14.69 -1.63 -5.42
N THR A 72 14.27 -1.70 -4.16
CA THR A 72 15.05 -2.29 -3.07
C THR A 72 14.36 -3.52 -2.53
N PHE A 73 15.04 -4.65 -2.62
CA PHE A 73 14.52 -5.92 -2.15
C PHE A 73 14.93 -6.14 -0.70
N LEU A 74 13.94 -6.34 0.19
CA LEU A 74 14.20 -6.92 1.50
C LEU A 74 14.45 -8.43 1.38
N GLU A 75 15.27 -8.96 2.28
CA GLU A 75 15.42 -10.41 2.44
C GLU A 75 14.15 -10.98 3.08
N GLY A 76 13.51 -11.93 2.40
CA GLY A 76 12.36 -12.66 2.92
C GLY A 76 12.75 -13.75 3.92
N SER A 77 11.76 -14.31 4.61
CA SER A 77 11.93 -15.40 5.56
C SER A 77 10.82 -16.44 5.43
N ASP A 78 11.16 -17.73 5.51
CA ASP A 78 10.18 -18.83 5.52
C ASP A 78 9.25 -18.78 6.74
N GLU A 79 9.65 -18.07 7.81
CA GLU A 79 8.83 -17.85 9.00
C GLU A 79 7.77 -16.74 8.80
N LEU A 80 7.90 -15.93 7.74
CA LEU A 80 7.11 -14.73 7.50
C LEU A 80 6.50 -14.75 6.09
N PRO A 81 5.49 -15.61 5.84
CA PRO A 81 4.97 -15.86 4.49
C PRO A 81 4.30 -14.64 3.83
N GLN A 82 3.94 -13.61 4.61
CA GLN A 82 3.28 -12.39 4.16
C GLN A 82 4.25 -11.20 3.95
N GLN A 83 5.56 -11.41 4.14
CA GLN A 83 6.56 -10.35 4.11
C GLN A 83 6.70 -9.65 2.74
N MET A 84 6.12 -10.21 1.68
CA MET A 84 6.03 -9.55 0.38
C MET A 84 5.20 -8.26 0.41
N PHE A 85 4.26 -8.13 1.35
CA PHE A 85 3.42 -6.95 1.51
C PHE A 85 4.14 -5.85 2.29
N THR A 86 5.14 -5.26 1.64
CA THR A 86 6.05 -4.28 2.25
C THR A 86 5.37 -2.97 2.61
N ARG A 87 4.19 -2.66 2.06
CA ARG A 87 3.41 -1.47 2.45
C ARG A 87 3.03 -1.49 3.92
N ASP A 88 2.76 -2.66 4.48
CA ASP A 88 2.19 -2.76 5.82
C ASP A 88 3.24 -2.44 6.89
N ILE A 89 4.50 -2.78 6.64
CA ILE A 89 5.58 -2.74 7.63
C ILE A 89 6.18 -1.35 7.86
N GLY A 90 5.88 -0.37 7.01
CA GLY A 90 6.31 1.01 7.19
C GLY A 90 5.77 1.95 6.12
N PHE A 91 5.94 3.25 6.37
CA PHE A 91 5.48 4.31 5.47
C PHE A 91 6.31 5.59 5.66
N VAL A 92 6.35 6.43 4.63
CA VAL A 92 7.04 7.73 4.65
C VAL A 92 6.02 8.86 4.66
N VAL A 93 6.23 9.88 5.49
CA VAL A 93 5.46 11.13 5.51
C VAL A 93 6.42 12.30 5.37
N GLY A 94 6.36 12.99 4.23
CA GLY A 94 7.37 13.99 3.84
C GLY A 94 8.74 13.34 3.78
N GLU A 95 9.62 13.70 4.72
CA GLU A 95 10.99 13.15 4.80
C GLU A 95 11.17 12.19 5.99
N LYS A 96 10.09 11.80 6.69
CA LYS A 96 10.15 10.94 7.89
C LYS A 96 9.70 9.52 7.59
N MET A 97 10.54 8.55 7.93
CA MET A 97 10.20 7.14 7.92
C MET A 97 9.50 6.73 9.21
N PHE A 98 8.44 5.94 9.10
CA PHE A 98 7.78 5.27 10.21
C PHE A 98 7.86 3.76 10.02
N VAL A 99 8.31 3.04 11.04
CA VAL A 99 8.17 1.58 11.08
C VAL A 99 6.86 1.26 11.79
N SER A 100 6.04 0.45 11.14
CA SER A 100 4.69 0.11 11.60
C SER A 100 4.70 -0.74 12.86
N THR A 101 3.59 -0.67 13.60
CA THR A 101 3.29 -1.55 14.74
C THR A 101 2.14 -2.45 14.32
N LEU A 102 2.46 -3.64 13.81
CA LEU A 102 1.48 -4.54 13.18
C LEU A 102 0.51 -5.16 14.19
N ALA A 103 -0.76 -5.31 13.79
CA ALA A 103 -1.82 -5.77 14.67
C ALA A 103 -1.80 -7.28 14.93
N LYS A 104 -1.42 -8.07 13.92
CA LYS A 104 -1.40 -9.54 14.02
C LYS A 104 -0.04 -10.01 14.55
N GLU A 105 -0.05 -10.78 15.63
CA GLU A 105 1.17 -11.29 16.28
C GLU A 105 2.08 -12.03 15.31
N VAL A 106 1.50 -12.90 14.47
CA VAL A 106 2.22 -13.69 13.46
C VAL A 106 2.98 -12.83 12.43
N ARG A 107 2.59 -11.55 12.27
CA ARG A 107 3.22 -10.63 11.31
C ARG A 107 4.28 -9.75 11.95
N LYS A 108 4.33 -9.59 13.27
CA LYS A 108 5.20 -8.59 13.94
C LYS A 108 6.68 -8.70 13.55
N GLY A 109 7.15 -9.92 13.26
CA GLY A 109 8.51 -10.18 12.78
C GLY A 109 8.85 -9.55 11.43
N GLU A 110 7.86 -9.25 10.57
CA GLU A 110 8.04 -8.68 9.22
C GLU A 110 8.75 -7.32 9.26
N THR A 111 8.52 -6.51 10.30
CA THR A 111 9.16 -5.19 10.46
C THR A 111 10.67 -5.26 10.67
N LYS A 112 11.21 -6.42 11.08
CA LYS A 112 12.64 -6.61 11.35
C LYS A 112 13.49 -6.39 10.10
N ALA A 113 13.06 -6.91 8.95
CA ALA A 113 13.81 -6.75 7.70
C ALA A 113 13.90 -5.28 7.28
N LEU A 114 12.81 -4.52 7.46
CA LEU A 114 12.82 -3.08 7.23
C LEU A 114 13.78 -2.35 8.18
N ARG A 115 13.77 -2.68 9.48
CA ARG A 115 14.70 -2.06 10.46
C ARG A 115 16.16 -2.30 10.09
N VAL A 116 16.52 -3.54 9.76
CA VAL A 116 17.88 -3.89 9.32
C VAL A 116 18.28 -3.07 8.10
N PHE A 117 17.40 -2.95 7.11
CA PHE A 117 17.64 -2.12 5.93
C PHE A 117 17.84 -0.64 6.30
N LEU A 118 16.95 -0.05 7.10
CA LEU A 118 17.03 1.35 7.51
C LEU A 118 18.30 1.64 8.31
N GLU A 119 18.71 0.74 9.20
CA GLU A 119 19.95 0.85 9.98
C GLU A 119 21.20 0.76 9.11
N HIS A 120 21.22 -0.16 8.14
CA HIS A 120 22.30 -0.29 7.17
C HIS A 120 22.46 0.98 6.33
N GLU A 121 21.35 1.52 5.83
CA GLU A 121 21.31 2.76 5.04
C GLU A 121 21.42 4.04 5.88
N LYS A 122 21.45 3.92 7.22
CA LYS A 122 21.47 5.04 8.17
C LYS A 122 20.29 6.00 7.99
N ILE A 123 19.13 5.45 7.64
CA ILE A 123 17.89 6.20 7.51
C ILE A 123 17.23 6.25 8.90
N PRO A 124 17.04 7.44 9.49
CA PRO A 124 16.33 7.56 10.76
C PRO A 124 14.86 7.20 10.59
N TYR A 125 14.28 6.56 11.60
CA TYR A 125 12.89 6.18 11.60
C TYR A 125 12.23 6.40 12.95
N GLU A 126 10.92 6.58 12.93
CA GLU A 126 10.06 6.71 14.08
C GLU A 126 9.25 5.42 14.29
N ASN A 127 8.89 5.15 15.55
CA ASN A 127 7.91 4.14 15.91
C ASN A 127 6.69 4.82 16.55
N ILE A 128 5.55 4.14 16.53
CA ILE A 128 4.33 4.54 17.25
C ILE A 128 4.00 3.44 18.24
N GLU A 129 3.88 3.81 19.53
CA GLU A 129 3.75 2.86 20.63
C GLU A 129 2.34 2.88 21.24
N SER A 130 1.54 3.91 20.97
CA SER A 130 0.21 4.07 21.56
C SER A 130 -0.87 3.14 20.99
N GLY A 131 -0.56 2.36 19.95
CA GLY A 131 -1.50 1.46 19.29
C GLY A 131 -0.87 0.72 18.12
N THR A 132 -1.72 0.13 17.28
CA THR A 132 -1.29 -0.51 16.03
C THR A 132 -1.54 0.44 14.87
N ILE A 133 -0.63 0.42 13.91
CA ILE A 133 -0.71 1.19 12.67
C ILE A 133 0.07 0.44 11.61
N GLU A 134 -0.57 0.19 10.47
CA GLU A 134 0.02 -0.47 9.31
C GLU A 134 0.02 0.53 8.13
N GLY A 135 1.05 0.48 7.28
CA GLY A 135 1.21 1.49 6.23
C GLY A 135 0.16 1.44 5.13
N GLY A 136 -0.55 0.32 4.96
CA GLY A 136 -1.72 0.20 4.08
C GLY A 136 -2.90 1.10 4.50
N ASP A 137 -2.93 1.53 5.76
CA ASP A 137 -3.92 2.47 6.27
C ASP A 137 -3.50 3.94 6.14
N VAL A 138 -2.28 4.24 5.67
CA VAL A 138 -1.76 5.62 5.65
C VAL A 138 -1.58 6.08 4.21
N LEU A 139 -2.44 7.00 3.77
CA LEU A 139 -2.36 7.62 2.44
C LEU A 139 -1.99 9.10 2.53
N ILE A 140 -1.00 9.51 1.74
CA ILE A 140 -0.45 10.87 1.78
C ILE A 140 -1.01 11.73 0.65
N HIS A 141 -1.52 12.92 0.98
CA HIS A 141 -1.94 13.93 0.01
C HIS A 141 -1.77 15.31 0.65
N ALA A 142 -0.54 15.81 0.66
CA ALA A 142 -0.19 17.02 1.39
C ALA A 142 -1.16 18.19 1.13
N PRO A 143 -1.62 18.90 2.18
CA PRO A 143 -1.20 18.79 3.57
C PRO A 143 -1.94 17.71 4.36
N TYR A 144 -2.79 16.89 3.75
CA TYR A 144 -3.57 15.85 4.40
C TYR A 144 -2.83 14.51 4.50
N ILE A 145 -3.14 13.77 5.56
CA ILE A 145 -2.82 12.35 5.71
C ILE A 145 -4.11 11.66 6.07
N PHE A 146 -4.52 10.71 5.25
CA PHE A 146 -5.67 9.86 5.55
C PHE A 146 -5.17 8.65 6.33
N VAL A 147 -5.83 8.37 7.45
CA VAL A 147 -5.48 7.23 8.31
C VAL A 147 -6.72 6.34 8.44
N GLY A 148 -6.68 5.16 7.82
CA GLY A 148 -7.69 4.12 7.98
C GLY A 148 -7.79 3.68 9.44
N ILE A 149 -9.01 3.64 9.96
CA ILE A 149 -9.31 3.17 11.31
C ILE A 149 -10.18 1.91 11.19
N GLY A 150 -9.72 0.80 11.75
CA GLY A 150 -10.37 -0.50 11.60
C GLY A 150 -9.64 -1.61 12.34
N GLU A 151 -9.55 -2.78 11.71
CA GLU A 151 -8.95 -3.98 12.32
C GLU A 151 -7.43 -3.90 12.49
N ARG A 152 -6.74 -3.13 11.63
CA ARG A 152 -5.26 -3.08 11.57
C ARG A 152 -4.68 -1.84 12.24
N THR A 153 -5.37 -0.71 12.13
CA THR A 153 -4.94 0.57 12.70
C THR A 153 -5.95 1.10 13.71
N THR A 154 -5.49 1.46 14.90
CA THR A 154 -6.35 1.94 16.00
C THR A 154 -6.34 3.46 16.13
N GLU A 155 -7.44 4.06 16.59
CA GLU A 155 -7.51 5.52 16.81
C GLU A 155 -6.48 6.05 17.83
N ALA A 156 -6.02 5.20 18.74
CA ALA A 156 -5.06 5.56 19.78
C ALA A 156 -3.72 6.08 19.20
N VAL A 157 -3.41 5.78 17.94
CA VAL A 157 -2.19 6.23 17.25
C VAL A 157 -2.23 7.70 16.84
N LEU A 158 -3.42 8.29 16.65
CA LEU A 158 -3.57 9.60 16.00
C LEU A 158 -2.86 10.74 16.76
N PRO A 159 -2.94 10.85 18.11
CA PRO A 159 -2.24 11.92 18.83
C PRO A 159 -0.71 11.79 18.76
N GLU A 160 -0.19 10.56 18.85
CA GLU A 160 1.25 10.29 18.78
C GLU A 160 1.78 10.54 17.36
N LEU A 161 1.08 10.01 16.35
CA LEU A 161 1.38 10.25 14.94
C LEU A 161 1.41 11.76 14.65
N LYS A 162 0.39 12.51 15.09
CA LYS A 162 0.31 13.97 14.91
C LYS A 162 1.51 14.69 15.53
N LYS A 163 1.93 14.29 16.73
CA LYS A 163 3.08 14.86 17.41
C LYS A 163 4.38 14.59 16.64
N LYS A 164 4.55 13.38 16.10
CA LYS A 164 5.77 12.96 15.38
C LYS A 164 5.88 13.55 13.98
N ILE A 165 4.80 13.60 13.20
CA ILE A 165 4.83 14.14 11.83
C ILE A 165 5.08 15.65 11.82
N GLY A 166 4.43 16.41 12.73
CA GLY A 166 4.53 17.87 12.80
C GLY A 166 3.21 18.60 12.57
N LYS A 167 3.25 19.93 12.69
CA LYS A 167 2.05 20.78 12.69
C LYS A 167 1.45 21.00 11.29
N ASP A 168 2.28 20.95 10.25
CA ASP A 168 1.89 21.28 8.87
C ASP A 168 0.95 20.25 8.24
N TRP A 169 0.98 19.01 8.73
CA TRP A 169 0.12 17.92 8.26
C TRP A 169 -1.24 17.90 8.95
N LYS A 170 -2.32 17.55 8.25
CA LYS A 170 -3.66 17.38 8.82
C LYS A 170 -4.05 15.91 8.73
N ILE A 171 -4.15 15.25 9.88
CA ILE A 171 -4.59 13.85 9.93
C ILE A 171 -6.11 13.81 9.84
N ILE A 172 -6.62 13.06 8.87
CA ILE A 172 -8.04 12.79 8.66
C ILE A 172 -8.26 11.29 8.91
N PRO A 173 -8.84 10.90 10.05
CA PRO A 173 -9.18 9.50 10.29
C PRO A 173 -10.32 9.07 9.36
N ILE A 174 -10.16 7.94 8.69
CA ILE A 174 -11.14 7.33 7.79
C ILE A 174 -11.61 6.01 8.41
N HIS A 175 -12.82 5.98 8.95
CA HIS A 175 -13.41 4.77 9.50
C HIS A 175 -13.81 3.79 8.40
N LEU A 176 -13.22 2.60 8.44
CA LEU A 176 -13.43 1.55 7.46
C LEU A 176 -14.63 0.67 7.86
N ALA A 177 -15.41 0.23 6.87
CA ALA A 177 -16.44 -0.77 7.11
C ALA A 177 -15.84 -2.09 7.63
N PRO A 178 -16.61 -2.92 8.36
CA PRO A 178 -16.17 -4.27 8.73
C PRO A 178 -15.71 -5.06 7.49
N SER A 179 -14.75 -5.98 7.65
CA SER A 179 -14.09 -6.77 6.59
C SER A 179 -13.11 -6.03 5.68
N VAL A 180 -13.07 -4.69 5.69
CA VAL A 180 -12.04 -3.94 4.98
C VAL A 180 -10.72 -4.07 5.72
N LEU A 181 -9.72 -4.65 5.05
CA LEU A 181 -8.42 -4.93 5.66
C LEU A 181 -7.61 -3.66 5.92
N HIS A 182 -7.49 -2.81 4.91
CA HIS A 182 -6.72 -1.56 4.92
C HIS A 182 -7.40 -0.49 4.06
N LEU A 183 -7.07 0.79 4.31
CA LEU A 183 -7.57 1.91 3.52
C LEU A 183 -7.20 1.83 2.03
N ASP A 184 -5.98 1.39 1.71
CA ASP A 184 -5.51 1.28 0.32
C ASP A 184 -6.24 0.19 -0.51
N CYS A 185 -7.02 -0.70 0.14
CA CYS A 185 -7.90 -1.65 -0.54
C CYS A 185 -9.16 -0.99 -1.09
N VAL A 186 -9.54 0.18 -0.58
CA VAL A 186 -10.81 0.87 -0.90
C VAL A 186 -10.64 2.32 -1.34
N LEU A 187 -9.42 2.86 -1.29
CA LEU A 187 -9.10 4.23 -1.70
C LEU A 187 -7.68 4.30 -2.30
N SER A 188 -7.59 4.86 -3.50
CA SER A 188 -6.34 5.29 -4.12
C SER A 188 -6.45 6.71 -4.66
N ILE A 189 -5.38 7.47 -4.48
CA ILE A 189 -5.25 8.86 -4.93
C ILE A 189 -4.32 8.84 -6.13
N LEU A 190 -4.82 9.25 -7.29
CA LEU A 190 -4.10 9.14 -8.56
C LEU A 190 -3.54 10.46 -9.05
N ASP A 191 -4.12 11.57 -8.57
CA ASP A 191 -3.69 12.94 -8.85
C ASP A 191 -4.20 13.85 -7.72
N GLU A 192 -3.93 15.16 -7.82
CA GLU A 192 -4.40 16.19 -6.88
C GLU A 192 -5.92 16.13 -6.69
N ASP A 193 -6.66 15.90 -7.76
CA ASP A 193 -8.13 15.99 -7.82
C ASP A 193 -8.83 14.67 -8.18
N LEU A 194 -8.10 13.56 -8.34
CA LEU A 194 -8.64 12.28 -8.84
C LEU A 194 -8.40 11.12 -7.88
N ILE A 195 -9.49 10.43 -7.52
CA ILE A 195 -9.45 9.21 -6.71
C ILE A 195 -10.18 8.04 -7.37
N VAL A 196 -9.70 6.83 -7.09
CA VAL A 196 -10.43 5.56 -7.27
C VAL A 196 -10.83 5.09 -5.88
N TRP A 197 -12.12 4.88 -5.63
CA TRP A 197 -12.58 4.57 -4.28
C TRP A 197 -13.89 3.81 -4.22
N CYS A 198 -14.15 3.14 -3.09
CA CYS A 198 -15.43 2.50 -2.79
C CYS A 198 -16.16 3.27 -1.67
N PRO A 199 -17.07 4.20 -2.02
CA PRO A 199 -17.76 5.03 -1.03
C PRO A 199 -18.54 4.21 0.02
N GLU A 200 -19.14 3.09 -0.39
CA GLU A 200 -19.92 2.22 0.48
C GLU A 200 -19.11 1.56 1.61
N LEU A 201 -17.78 1.53 1.48
CA LEU A 201 -16.87 0.91 2.45
C LEU A 201 -16.17 1.94 3.36
N ILE A 202 -16.52 3.22 3.24
CA ILE A 202 -16.04 4.32 4.08
C ILE A 202 -17.21 4.90 4.88
N ALA A 203 -17.19 4.73 6.21
CA ALA A 203 -18.34 5.03 7.06
C ALA A 203 -18.63 6.53 7.17
N ASP A 204 -17.65 7.33 7.62
CA ASP A 204 -17.94 8.66 8.15
C ASP A 204 -17.38 9.84 7.32
N GLN A 205 -16.52 9.56 6.34
CA GLN A 205 -15.72 10.60 5.65
C GLN A 205 -15.98 10.71 4.14
N HIS A 206 -16.98 10.01 3.60
CA HIS A 206 -17.29 10.05 2.17
C HIS A 206 -17.55 11.49 1.67
N GLN A 207 -18.32 12.29 2.42
CA GLN A 207 -18.61 13.69 2.04
C GLN A 207 -17.39 14.60 2.07
N PHE A 208 -16.41 14.32 2.93
CA PHE A 208 -15.16 15.08 2.96
C PHE A 208 -14.34 14.79 1.71
N LEU A 209 -14.20 13.51 1.37
CA LEU A 209 -13.47 13.07 0.17
C LEU A 209 -14.15 13.59 -1.11
N GLU A 210 -15.48 13.54 -1.20
CA GLU A 210 -16.27 14.10 -2.32
C GLU A 210 -16.10 15.61 -2.51
N LYS A 211 -15.79 16.35 -1.45
CA LYS A 211 -15.54 17.80 -1.53
C LYS A 211 -14.09 18.13 -1.81
N LEU A 212 -13.19 17.27 -1.37
CA LEU A 212 -11.76 17.48 -1.53
C LEU A 212 -11.30 17.16 -2.95
N PHE A 213 -11.77 16.04 -3.51
CA PHE A 213 -11.41 15.61 -4.85
C PHE A 213 -12.51 16.01 -5.83
N LYS A 214 -12.12 16.49 -7.01
CA LYS A 214 -13.09 16.91 -8.05
C LYS A 214 -13.62 15.73 -8.87
N TYR A 215 -12.78 14.72 -9.08
CA TYR A 215 -13.05 13.59 -9.94
C TYR A 215 -13.01 12.28 -9.16
N HIS A 216 -13.99 11.42 -9.44
CA HIS A 216 -14.19 10.18 -8.71
C HIS A 216 -14.44 9.05 -9.68
N ILE A 217 -13.63 8.01 -9.58
CA ILE A 217 -13.91 6.70 -10.15
C ILE A 217 -14.41 5.82 -9.01
N ALA A 218 -15.74 5.67 -8.92
CA ALA A 218 -16.35 4.84 -7.90
C ALA A 218 -16.30 3.36 -8.32
N VAL A 219 -15.80 2.50 -7.42
CA VAL A 219 -15.88 1.05 -7.57
C VAL A 219 -16.97 0.48 -6.69
N THR A 220 -17.65 -0.54 -7.18
CA THR A 220 -18.65 -1.30 -6.42
C THR A 220 -17.98 -2.12 -5.32
N LYS A 221 -18.76 -2.61 -4.34
CA LYS A 221 -18.24 -3.54 -3.32
C LYS A 221 -17.68 -4.84 -3.92
N GLU A 222 -18.27 -5.32 -5.01
CA GLU A 222 -17.79 -6.52 -5.72
C GLU A 222 -16.41 -6.27 -6.35
N GLU A 223 -16.23 -5.12 -6.98
CA GLU A 223 -14.92 -4.72 -7.51
C GLU A 223 -13.89 -4.45 -6.41
N ALA A 224 -14.31 -3.83 -5.29
CA ALA A 224 -13.46 -3.62 -4.12
C ALA A 224 -13.02 -4.96 -3.49
N PHE A 225 -13.89 -5.97 -3.43
CA PHE A 225 -13.53 -7.33 -3.02
C PHE A 225 -12.45 -7.96 -3.93
N HIS A 226 -12.42 -7.55 -5.20
CA HIS A 226 -11.36 -7.90 -6.14
C HIS A 226 -10.21 -6.88 -6.19
N LEU A 227 -10.07 -6.05 -5.16
CA LEU A 227 -9.03 -5.04 -4.97
C LEU A 227 -8.91 -4.05 -6.14
N ALA A 228 -10.03 -3.71 -6.78
CA ALA A 228 -10.02 -2.77 -7.91
C ALA A 228 -9.47 -1.39 -7.54
N ALA A 229 -9.66 -0.93 -6.29
CA ALA A 229 -9.11 0.33 -5.82
C ALA A 229 -7.62 0.25 -5.41
N ASN A 230 -7.01 -0.95 -5.31
CA ASN A 230 -5.61 -1.12 -4.91
C ASN A 230 -4.65 -0.96 -6.11
N VAL A 231 -4.72 0.19 -6.77
CA VAL A 231 -3.88 0.53 -7.93
C VAL A 231 -2.58 1.21 -7.51
N LEU A 232 -1.51 1.04 -8.26
CA LEU A 232 -0.24 1.71 -7.97
C LEU A 232 0.03 2.82 -8.98
N THR A 233 -0.02 4.06 -8.52
CA THR A 233 0.37 5.25 -9.28
C THR A 233 1.89 5.37 -9.27
N VAL A 234 2.52 5.36 -10.45
CA VAL A 234 3.95 5.68 -10.58
C VAL A 234 4.13 7.19 -10.72
N ASN A 235 3.21 7.83 -11.43
CA ASN A 235 2.99 9.28 -11.53
C ASN A 235 1.58 9.47 -12.11
N PRO A 236 1.05 10.70 -12.25
CA PRO A 236 -0.31 10.90 -12.73
C PRO A 236 -0.55 10.35 -14.15
N ASP A 237 0.50 10.21 -14.97
CA ASP A 237 0.40 9.68 -16.33
C ASP A 237 0.40 8.15 -16.38
N HIS A 238 0.88 7.45 -15.34
CA HIS A 238 1.17 6.02 -15.37
C HIS A 238 0.65 5.29 -14.14
N VAL A 239 -0.37 4.45 -14.32
CA VAL A 239 -1.01 3.69 -13.24
C VAL A 239 -1.03 2.20 -13.56
N LEU A 240 -0.57 1.39 -12.61
CA LEU A 240 -0.63 -0.08 -12.69
C LEU A 240 -1.96 -0.55 -12.09
N VAL A 241 -2.67 -1.37 -12.87
CA VAL A 241 -4.03 -1.83 -12.56
C VAL A 241 -4.13 -3.32 -12.82
N GLY A 242 -4.98 -4.04 -12.09
CA GLY A 242 -5.13 -5.48 -12.28
C GLY A 242 -5.65 -5.78 -13.67
N ALA A 243 -5.14 -6.83 -14.32
CA ALA A 243 -5.45 -7.14 -15.72
C ALA A 243 -6.93 -7.44 -16.01
N LYS A 244 -7.72 -7.80 -14.99
CA LYS A 244 -9.14 -8.19 -15.13
C LYS A 244 -10.12 -7.06 -14.79
N GLN A 245 -9.62 -5.88 -14.40
CA GLN A 245 -10.41 -4.72 -14.00
C GLN A 245 -10.77 -3.86 -15.23
N TYR A 246 -11.40 -4.47 -16.25
CA TYR A 246 -11.60 -3.85 -17.56
C TYR A 246 -12.36 -2.53 -17.51
N ARG A 247 -13.44 -2.43 -16.71
CA ARG A 247 -14.19 -1.17 -16.54
C ARG A 247 -13.29 -0.05 -16.02
N LEU A 248 -12.50 -0.34 -15.00
CA LEU A 248 -11.56 0.62 -14.42
C LEU A 248 -10.49 1.06 -15.43
N HIS A 249 -10.03 0.16 -16.31
CA HIS A 249 -9.10 0.54 -17.39
C HIS A 249 -9.71 1.61 -18.31
N GLU A 250 -10.95 1.41 -18.73
CA GLU A 250 -11.65 2.36 -19.60
C GLU A 250 -11.89 3.70 -18.90
N GLU A 251 -12.30 3.69 -17.62
CA GLU A 251 -12.52 4.91 -16.86
C GLU A 251 -11.24 5.70 -16.64
N LEU A 252 -10.12 5.04 -16.32
CA LEU A 252 -8.83 5.72 -16.17
C LEU A 252 -8.35 6.36 -17.49
N ARG A 253 -8.56 5.68 -18.63
CA ARG A 253 -8.18 6.22 -19.95
C ARG A 253 -8.95 7.49 -20.33
N GLN A 254 -10.12 7.74 -19.74
CA GLN A 254 -10.86 9.00 -19.95
C GLN A 254 -10.16 10.21 -19.33
N TYR A 255 -9.20 9.98 -18.42
CA TYR A 255 -8.35 11.00 -17.79
C TYR A 255 -6.95 11.06 -18.41
N ASP A 256 -6.76 10.54 -19.63
CA ASP A 256 -5.47 10.45 -20.33
C ASP A 256 -4.38 9.64 -19.60
N ILE A 257 -4.78 8.83 -18.61
CA ILE A 257 -3.88 7.97 -17.84
C ILE A 257 -3.47 6.76 -18.69
N LYS A 258 -2.16 6.51 -18.78
CA LYS A 258 -1.62 5.26 -19.35
C LYS A 258 -1.75 4.14 -18.33
N VAL A 259 -2.79 3.34 -18.53
CA VAL A 259 -3.04 2.13 -17.75
C VAL A 259 -2.05 1.03 -18.15
N HIS A 260 -1.39 0.44 -17.16
CA HIS A 260 -0.55 -0.75 -17.28
C HIS A 260 -1.26 -1.95 -16.64
N PRO A 261 -1.99 -2.77 -17.42
CA PRO A 261 -2.66 -3.95 -16.89
C PRO A 261 -1.63 -5.02 -16.54
N ILE A 262 -1.58 -5.44 -15.28
CA ILE A 262 -0.68 -6.49 -14.79
C ILE A 262 -1.51 -7.65 -14.24
N ASP A 263 -1.18 -8.86 -14.66
CA ASP A 263 -1.78 -10.05 -14.07
C ASP A 263 -1.21 -10.25 -12.67
N TRP A 264 -2.11 -10.31 -11.70
CA TRP A 264 -1.84 -10.41 -10.27
C TRP A 264 -2.82 -11.41 -9.62
N SER A 265 -3.31 -12.34 -10.43
CA SER A 265 -4.41 -13.23 -10.09
C SER A 265 -4.08 -14.19 -8.96
N GLU A 266 -2.81 -14.59 -8.85
CA GLU A 266 -2.32 -15.52 -7.83
C GLU A 266 -1.91 -14.77 -6.57
N ILE A 267 -1.19 -13.65 -6.69
CA ILE A 267 -0.80 -12.85 -5.51
C ILE A 267 -2.03 -12.26 -4.82
N LYS A 268 -3.07 -11.86 -5.57
CA LYS A 268 -4.34 -11.39 -4.99
C LYS A 268 -4.95 -12.41 -4.03
N LYS A 269 -4.72 -13.72 -4.23
CA LYS A 269 -5.21 -14.79 -3.35
C LYS A 269 -4.63 -14.69 -1.93
N LEU A 270 -3.51 -13.98 -1.77
CA LEU A 270 -2.86 -13.69 -0.49
C LEU A 270 -3.45 -12.44 0.19
N GLY A 271 -4.46 -11.80 -0.39
CA GLY A 271 -5.17 -10.67 0.22
C GLY A 271 -4.63 -9.28 -0.11
N GLY A 272 -3.69 -9.13 -1.07
CA GLY A 272 -3.14 -7.84 -1.46
C GLY A 272 -2.86 -7.70 -2.97
N LEU A 273 -2.81 -6.45 -3.46
CA LEU A 273 -2.46 -6.13 -4.85
C LEU A 273 -1.14 -5.31 -4.91
N PHE A 274 -1.01 -4.37 -5.85
CA PHE A 274 0.24 -3.67 -6.11
C PHE A 274 0.63 -2.71 -4.97
N ARG A 275 -0.33 -1.96 -4.42
CA ARG A 275 -0.04 -1.00 -3.35
C ARG A 275 0.46 -1.72 -2.12
N CYS A 276 -0.19 -2.83 -1.74
CA CYS A 276 0.21 -3.67 -0.61
C CYS A 276 1.65 -4.18 -0.74
N ALA A 277 2.12 -4.46 -1.96
CA ALA A 277 3.47 -4.97 -2.24
C ALA A 277 4.55 -3.87 -2.40
N SER A 278 4.20 -2.61 -2.16
CA SER A 278 5.07 -1.45 -2.41
C SER A 278 5.18 -0.55 -1.18
N CYS A 279 6.40 -0.27 -0.71
CA CYS A 279 6.66 0.76 0.29
C CYS A 279 7.52 1.89 -0.33
N PRO A 280 6.89 2.94 -0.87
CA PRO A 280 7.56 4.11 -1.43
C PRO A 280 8.48 4.79 -0.42
N LEU A 281 9.64 5.21 -0.88
CA LEU A 281 10.58 6.03 -0.14
C LEU A 281 10.68 7.45 -0.70
N SER A 282 10.46 7.63 -2.01
CA SER A 282 10.59 8.90 -2.74
C SER A 282 9.89 8.88 -4.09
#